data_AF-A0AAD8XZ78-F1
#
_entry.id   AF-A0AAD8XZ78-F1
#
_cell.length_a   1.000
_cell.length_b   1.000
_cell.length_c   1.000
_cell.angle_alpha   90.00
_cell.angle_beta   90.00
_cell.angle_gamma   90.00
#
_symmetry.space_group_name_H-M   'P 1'
#
loop_
_entity.id
_entity.type
_entity.pdbx_description
1 polymer ?
#
loop_
_entity_poly.entity_id
_entity_poly.type
_entity_poly.pdbx_seq_one_letter_code
_entity_poly.pdbx_strand_id
1 'polypeptide(L)'
;MTKTTFYYALLLALCQASVSSAWVTVANNNVNLSYNKQAQSSETKLYAQDRRHFVTSSLSIIGSCALTGTTLLTPLPSHAATSPQQQKDKDNIVKGYNRLQYLLDNWVDKTTVCKIGQETTFGDKCERTPVVVMEYLGFKSTSDPLFKADTAMLRLKDLVPSDREVDFYDAVDAFAQNAEEASSMAFVSSWGEANPGGGKDRVALFIERAKNNVIASRDALKTIIDILDLKA
;
A
#
# COMPACT_ATOMS: atom_id res chain seq x y z
N MET A 1 -44.17 55.23 -9.29
CA MET A 1 -43.84 56.48 -10.03
C MET A 1 -43.01 57.32 -9.07
N THR A 2 -41.77 57.72 -9.36
CA THR A 2 -41.26 58.41 -10.57
C THR A 2 -39.96 57.77 -11.13
N LYS A 3 -39.45 58.30 -12.26
CA LYS A 3 -38.26 57.83 -13.01
C LYS A 3 -37.19 58.93 -13.09
N THR A 4 -35.91 58.54 -13.02
CA THR A 4 -34.72 59.26 -13.57
C THR A 4 -33.57 58.24 -13.58
N THR A 5 -33.08 57.68 -14.69
CA THR A 5 -32.41 58.28 -15.88
C THR A 5 -31.05 58.88 -15.49
N PHE A 6 -29.92 58.14 -15.55
CA PHE A 6 -29.07 57.74 -16.70
C PHE A 6 -27.94 58.75 -17.06
N TYR A 7 -26.77 58.19 -17.39
CA TYR A 7 -25.55 58.81 -17.96
C TYR A 7 -24.70 59.75 -17.08
N TYR A 8 -23.49 59.28 -16.74
CA TYR A 8 -22.26 59.87 -17.29
C TYR A 8 -21.30 58.76 -17.70
N ALA A 9 -20.60 58.95 -18.82
CA ALA A 9 -19.63 58.02 -19.38
C ALA A 9 -18.28 58.71 -19.58
N LEU A 10 -17.27 57.91 -19.88
CA LEU A 10 -16.06 58.25 -20.64
C LEU A 10 -14.95 59.07 -19.96
N LEU A 11 -13.93 58.35 -19.48
CA LEU A 11 -12.48 58.64 -19.56
C LEU A 11 -11.78 57.29 -19.30
N LEU A 12 -11.17 56.59 -20.27
CA LEU A 12 -9.88 56.86 -20.95
C LEU A 12 -8.72 57.11 -19.94
N ALA A 13 -7.57 56.41 -19.99
CA ALA A 13 -7.14 55.32 -20.88
C ALA A 13 -5.89 54.58 -20.33
N LEU A 14 -5.53 53.47 -21.00
CA LEU A 14 -4.16 52.92 -21.16
C LEU A 14 -3.30 52.57 -19.93
N CYS A 15 -3.09 51.26 -19.73
CA CYS A 15 -1.73 50.72 -19.62
C CYS A 15 -1.69 49.29 -20.17
N GLN A 16 -0.99 49.07 -21.29
CA GLN A 16 -0.66 47.74 -21.79
C GLN A 16 0.75 47.36 -21.31
N ALA A 17 0.90 46.17 -20.73
CA ALA A 17 2.19 45.50 -20.60
C ALA A 17 1.98 44.00 -20.84
N SER A 18 2.47 43.54 -21.99
CA SER A 18 2.44 42.14 -22.41
C SER A 18 3.43 41.29 -21.59
N VAL A 19 2.99 40.12 -21.13
CA VAL A 19 3.91 39.04 -20.72
C VAL A 19 3.59 37.82 -21.57
N SER A 20 4.55 37.43 -22.40
CA SER A 20 4.37 36.39 -23.42
C SER A 20 4.26 34.98 -22.81
N SER A 21 3.36 34.18 -23.35
CA SER A 21 3.25 32.75 -23.07
C SER A 21 4.49 31.99 -23.61
N ALA A 22 5.28 31.40 -22.72
CA ALA A 22 6.33 30.46 -23.08
C ALA A 22 5.80 29.03 -23.09
N TRP A 23 5.91 28.36 -24.23
CA TRP A 23 5.55 26.96 -24.41
C TRP A 23 6.61 26.06 -23.78
N VAL A 24 6.22 25.07 -22.98
CA VAL A 24 7.13 24.00 -22.52
C VAL A 24 6.99 22.81 -23.47
N THR A 25 7.94 22.68 -24.39
CA THR A 25 8.11 21.48 -25.21
C THR A 25 8.82 20.41 -24.38
N VAL A 26 8.13 19.31 -24.09
CA VAL A 26 8.77 18.12 -23.51
C VAL A 26 9.47 17.35 -24.62
N ALA A 27 10.80 17.33 -24.58
CA ALA A 27 11.62 16.48 -25.44
C ALA A 27 12.37 15.45 -24.59
N ASN A 28 12.21 14.17 -24.93
CA ASN A 28 13.02 13.08 -24.38
C ASN A 28 14.49 13.26 -24.73
N ASN A 29 15.39 12.96 -23.80
CA ASN A 29 16.71 12.41 -24.12
C ASN A 29 17.34 11.72 -22.91
N ASN A 30 17.64 10.42 -23.07
CA ASN A 30 18.53 9.67 -22.19
C ASN A 30 19.99 9.91 -22.61
N VAL A 31 20.83 10.50 -21.76
CA VAL A 31 22.29 10.32 -21.80
C VAL A 31 22.82 10.20 -20.36
N ASN A 32 23.82 9.33 -20.21
CA ASN A 32 24.30 8.79 -18.95
C ASN A 32 25.52 9.54 -18.38
N LEU A 33 25.80 9.32 -17.08
CA LEU A 33 27.10 9.41 -16.41
C LEU A 33 27.97 10.69 -16.58
N SER A 34 28.18 11.44 -15.48
CA SER A 34 29.46 11.44 -14.72
C SER A 34 29.71 12.71 -13.88
N TYR A 35 30.44 12.54 -12.77
CA TYR A 35 31.15 13.57 -11.98
C TYR A 35 30.34 14.69 -11.31
N ASN A 36 30.18 14.56 -9.98
CA ASN A 36 30.88 15.50 -9.11
C ASN A 36 31.43 14.79 -7.85
N LYS A 37 32.67 15.09 -7.47
CA LYS A 37 33.49 14.32 -6.52
C LYS A 37 34.36 15.28 -5.72
N GLN A 38 33.80 15.96 -4.70
CA GLN A 38 34.56 16.67 -3.66
C GLN A 38 33.65 17.27 -2.56
N ALA A 39 33.28 16.46 -1.55
CA ALA A 39 32.75 16.98 -0.27
C ALA A 39 32.72 15.91 0.85
N GLN A 40 33.74 15.06 0.99
CA GLN A 40 33.92 14.22 2.19
C GLN A 40 35.35 13.67 2.25
N SER A 41 36.24 14.42 2.90
CA SER A 41 37.61 14.00 3.18
C SER A 41 38.05 14.49 4.55
N SER A 42 37.62 13.76 5.59
CA SER A 42 38.29 13.63 6.89
C SER A 42 37.68 12.41 7.59
N GLU A 43 38.45 11.76 8.47
CA GLU A 43 38.06 10.58 9.27
C GLU A 43 37.92 9.24 8.52
N THR A 44 38.93 8.88 7.74
CA THR A 44 39.37 7.46 7.73
C THR A 44 40.13 7.16 9.02
N LYS A 45 39.66 6.20 9.84
CA LYS A 45 40.42 4.98 10.23
C LYS A 45 39.69 4.10 11.26
N LEU A 46 40.08 2.82 11.23
CA LEU A 46 39.78 1.70 12.14
C LEU A 46 38.47 0.91 11.95
N TYR A 47 38.60 -0.40 12.17
CA TYR A 47 37.61 -1.47 12.10
C TYR A 47 37.11 -1.97 10.73
N ALA A 48 38.08 -2.32 9.88
CA ALA A 48 37.96 -3.54 9.09
C ALA A 48 38.66 -4.69 9.85
N GLN A 49 37.91 -5.49 10.61
CA GLN A 49 38.41 -6.79 11.09
C GLN A 49 37.27 -7.77 11.38
N ASP A 50 37.38 -8.92 10.70
CA ASP A 50 36.87 -10.26 11.01
C ASP A 50 35.61 -10.43 11.88
N ARG A 51 34.55 -10.99 11.27
CA ARG A 51 33.40 -11.61 11.97
C ARG A 51 33.34 -13.12 11.73
N ARG A 52 34.48 -13.81 11.89
CA ARG A 52 34.53 -15.26 12.07
C ARG A 52 35.24 -15.57 13.40
N HIS A 53 34.84 -16.66 14.05
CA HIS A 53 35.38 -17.20 15.31
C HIS A 53 35.06 -16.49 16.64
N PHE A 54 33.85 -16.74 17.15
CA PHE A 54 33.55 -16.94 18.57
C PHE A 54 32.24 -17.75 18.61
N VAL A 55 32.15 -18.99 19.09
CA VAL A 55 32.66 -19.56 20.34
C VAL A 55 33.33 -20.92 20.13
N THR A 56 34.56 -21.08 20.62
CA THR A 56 35.15 -22.39 20.92
C THR A 56 35.83 -22.33 22.29
N SER A 57 35.28 -23.05 23.27
CA SER A 57 35.90 -23.35 24.56
C SER A 57 35.05 -24.42 25.25
N SER A 58 35.55 -25.51 25.86
CA SER A 58 36.85 -26.20 25.78
C SER A 58 36.61 -27.65 26.24
N LEU A 59 37.46 -28.62 25.86
CA LEU A 59 37.39 -29.99 26.40
C LEU A 59 37.58 -29.98 27.93
N SER A 60 37.08 -30.95 28.72
CA SER A 60 37.79 -32.22 29.04
C SER A 60 37.22 -32.80 30.38
N ILE A 61 37.32 -34.07 30.83
CA ILE A 61 37.72 -35.39 30.24
C ILE A 61 37.29 -36.57 31.17
N ILE A 62 37.11 -37.79 30.63
CA ILE A 62 36.77 -39.12 31.26
C ILE A 62 35.36 -39.36 31.84
N GLY A 63 34.74 -40.46 31.38
CA GLY A 63 33.56 -41.09 31.97
C GLY A 63 33.23 -42.45 31.33
N SER A 64 34.22 -43.35 31.18
CA SER A 64 34.04 -44.61 30.46
C SER A 64 33.14 -45.61 31.18
N CYS A 65 31.99 -45.91 30.60
CA CYS A 65 31.27 -47.17 30.84
C CYS A 65 30.71 -47.70 29.53
N ALA A 66 31.27 -48.82 29.08
CA ALA A 66 30.80 -49.51 27.89
C ALA A 66 29.62 -50.43 28.26
N LEU A 67 28.43 -50.12 27.73
CA LEU A 67 27.37 -51.12 27.53
C LEU A 67 26.92 -51.03 26.07
N THR A 68 27.10 -52.14 25.36
CA THR A 68 26.76 -52.30 23.95
C THR A 68 25.24 -52.26 23.75
N GLY A 69 24.76 -51.19 23.14
CA GLY A 69 23.35 -50.97 22.83
C GLY A 69 23.18 -50.04 21.64
N THR A 70 23.50 -50.51 20.43
CA THR A 70 23.32 -49.76 19.17
C THR A 70 21.84 -49.67 18.78
N THR A 71 21.06 -48.92 19.58
CA THR A 71 19.74 -48.46 19.14
C THR A 71 19.93 -47.41 18.06
N LEU A 72 19.63 -47.79 16.81
CA LEU A 72 19.57 -46.90 15.66
C LEU A 72 18.44 -45.87 15.88
N LEU A 73 18.76 -44.76 16.55
CA LEU A 73 17.93 -43.57 16.61
C LEU A 73 17.87 -42.96 15.21
N THR A 74 16.93 -43.43 14.40
CA THR A 74 16.59 -42.80 13.14
C THR A 74 15.99 -41.41 13.46
N PRO A 75 16.57 -40.31 12.95
CA PRO A 75 15.99 -38.99 13.15
C PRO A 75 14.65 -38.94 12.42
N LEU A 76 13.56 -38.93 13.18
CA LEU A 76 12.22 -38.69 12.63
C LEU A 76 12.21 -37.32 11.95
N PRO A 77 11.62 -37.18 10.75
CA PRO A 77 11.53 -35.91 10.07
C PRO A 77 10.70 -34.94 10.92
N SER A 78 11.37 -33.95 11.50
CA SER A 78 10.74 -32.88 12.26
C SER A 78 9.94 -31.98 11.32
N HIS A 79 8.68 -32.33 11.10
CA HIS A 79 7.73 -31.48 10.41
C HIS A 79 7.40 -30.32 11.34
N ALA A 80 7.94 -29.14 11.05
CA ALA A 80 7.59 -27.91 11.76
C ALA A 80 6.08 -27.67 11.58
N ALA A 81 5.30 -27.91 12.64
CA ALA A 81 3.86 -27.71 12.61
C ALA A 81 3.56 -26.24 12.28
N THR A 82 2.66 -26.00 11.33
CA THR A 82 2.18 -24.66 10.98
C THR A 82 1.69 -23.98 12.25
N SER A 83 2.25 -22.83 12.61
CA SER A 83 1.85 -22.15 13.84
C SER A 83 0.41 -21.64 13.71
N PRO A 84 -0.36 -21.54 14.82
CA PRO A 84 -1.72 -20.98 14.77
C PRO A 84 -1.77 -19.57 14.16
N GLN A 85 -0.72 -18.78 14.35
CA GLN A 85 -0.58 -17.45 13.77
C GLN A 85 -0.34 -17.52 12.25
N GLN A 86 0.56 -18.39 11.79
CA GLN A 86 0.82 -18.62 10.36
C GLN A 86 -0.42 -19.11 9.61
N GLN A 87 -1.24 -19.99 10.20
CA GLN A 87 -2.52 -20.37 9.59
C GLN A 87 -3.50 -19.20 9.54
N LYS A 88 -3.61 -18.42 10.63
CA LYS A 88 -4.44 -17.21 10.65
C LYS A 88 -4.01 -16.19 9.59
N ASP A 89 -2.71 -16.03 9.36
CA ASP A 89 -2.17 -15.11 8.35
C ASP A 89 -2.52 -15.58 6.93
N LYS A 90 -2.39 -16.88 6.63
CA LYS A 90 -2.88 -17.48 5.37
C LYS A 90 -4.37 -17.27 5.15
N ASP A 91 -5.19 -17.58 6.16
CA ASP A 91 -6.64 -17.39 6.11
C ASP A 91 -7.02 -15.92 5.88
N ASN A 92 -6.28 -15.00 6.50
CA ASN A 92 -6.51 -13.57 6.40
C ASN A 92 -6.20 -13.03 4.99
N ILE A 93 -5.11 -13.48 4.37
CA ILE A 93 -4.75 -13.11 2.99
C ILE A 93 -5.86 -13.54 2.01
N VAL A 94 -6.33 -14.80 2.11
CA VAL A 94 -7.41 -15.33 1.26
C VAL A 94 -8.73 -14.58 1.49
N LYS A 95 -9.12 -14.34 2.76
CA LYS A 95 -10.31 -13.55 3.10
C LYS A 95 -10.20 -12.12 2.57
N GLY A 96 -9.02 -11.51 2.66
CA GLY A 96 -8.71 -10.18 2.15
C GLY A 96 -8.87 -10.10 0.64
N TYR A 97 -8.25 -11.02 -0.11
CA TYR A 97 -8.39 -11.12 -1.56
C TYR A 97 -9.86 -11.23 -1.99
N ASN A 98 -10.60 -12.18 -1.41
CA ASN A 98 -12.02 -12.38 -1.71
C ASN A 98 -12.90 -11.17 -1.32
N ARG A 99 -12.54 -10.45 -0.23
CA ARG A 99 -13.19 -9.20 0.19
C ARG A 99 -12.92 -8.06 -0.79
N LEU A 100 -11.68 -7.88 -1.28
CA LEU A 100 -11.36 -6.86 -2.29
C LEU A 100 -12.01 -7.19 -3.64
N GLN A 101 -12.03 -8.46 -4.05
CA GLN A 101 -12.73 -8.91 -5.24
C GLN A 101 -14.24 -8.56 -5.16
N TYR A 102 -14.89 -8.89 -4.04
CA TYR A 102 -16.29 -8.52 -3.80
C TYR A 102 -16.54 -7.00 -3.84
N LEU A 103 -15.63 -6.18 -3.31
CA LEU A 103 -15.72 -4.71 -3.45
C LEU A 103 -15.63 -4.26 -4.92
N LEU A 104 -14.71 -4.81 -5.70
CA LEU A 104 -14.52 -4.44 -7.10
C LEU A 104 -15.72 -4.85 -7.97
N ASP A 105 -16.28 -6.03 -7.72
CA ASP A 105 -17.46 -6.54 -8.42
C ASP A 105 -18.74 -5.76 -8.07
N ASN A 106 -18.80 -5.15 -6.88
CA ASN A 106 -19.94 -4.38 -6.38
C ASN A 106 -19.59 -2.89 -6.22
N TRP A 107 -18.64 -2.38 -7.01
CA TRP A 107 -17.97 -1.10 -6.75
C TRP A 107 -18.93 0.07 -6.56
N VAL A 108 -19.90 0.24 -7.48
CA VAL A 108 -20.86 1.35 -7.44
C VAL A 108 -21.74 1.26 -6.20
N ASP A 109 -22.34 0.09 -5.95
CA ASP A 109 -23.23 -0.17 -4.81
C ASP A 109 -22.54 0.01 -3.46
N LYS A 110 -21.27 -0.40 -3.32
CA LYS A 110 -20.53 -0.24 -2.05
C LYS A 110 -20.04 1.18 -1.84
N THR A 111 -19.64 1.88 -2.90
CA THR A 111 -19.16 3.27 -2.84
C THR A 111 -20.27 4.32 -2.96
N THR A 112 -21.54 3.93 -2.90
CA THR A 112 -22.68 4.85 -3.00
C THR A 112 -23.68 4.62 -1.86
N VAL A 113 -23.99 5.66 -1.10
CA VAL A 113 -24.98 5.62 -0.02
C VAL A 113 -26.18 6.46 -0.43
N CYS A 114 -27.33 5.80 -0.64
CA CYS A 114 -28.59 6.47 -0.90
C CYS A 114 -29.41 6.65 0.39
N LYS A 115 -29.75 7.90 0.73
CA LYS A 115 -30.62 8.23 1.87
C LYS A 115 -32.05 8.43 1.36
N ILE A 116 -32.96 7.57 1.81
CA ILE A 116 -34.38 7.68 1.51
C ILE A 116 -35.02 8.62 2.53
N GLY A 117 -35.70 9.67 2.08
CA GLY A 117 -36.43 10.61 2.96
C GLY A 117 -35.59 11.70 3.61
N GLN A 118 -34.28 11.75 3.34
CA GLN A 118 -33.43 12.91 3.63
C GLN A 118 -32.66 13.26 2.38
N GLU A 119 -32.68 14.54 1.98
CA GLU A 119 -31.69 15.03 1.04
C GLU A 119 -30.29 14.92 1.67
N THR A 120 -29.29 14.59 0.85
CA THR A 120 -27.89 14.77 1.24
C THR A 120 -27.61 16.25 1.51
N THR A 121 -26.45 16.56 2.09
CA THR A 121 -26.00 17.94 2.39
C THR A 121 -26.12 18.91 1.19
N PHE A 122 -26.19 18.37 -0.03
CA PHE A 122 -26.28 19.09 -1.30
C PHE A 122 -27.42 18.57 -2.21
N GLY A 123 -28.57 18.18 -1.66
CA GLY A 123 -29.83 17.98 -2.41
C GLY A 123 -30.03 16.65 -3.16
N ASP A 124 -28.98 15.84 -3.33
CA ASP A 124 -29.11 14.54 -4.01
C ASP A 124 -29.61 13.44 -3.08
N LYS A 125 -30.22 12.40 -3.66
CA LYS A 125 -30.70 11.21 -2.93
C LYS A 125 -29.59 10.18 -2.66
N CYS A 126 -28.47 10.28 -3.36
CA CYS A 126 -27.34 9.34 -3.26
C CYS A 126 -26.01 10.10 -3.25
N GLU A 127 -25.14 9.72 -2.32
CA GLU A 127 -23.81 10.30 -2.14
C GLU A 127 -22.74 9.24 -2.41
N ARG A 128 -21.72 9.59 -3.18
CA ARG A 128 -20.60 8.69 -3.48
C ARG A 128 -19.58 8.77 -2.36
N THR A 129 -19.51 7.74 -1.51
CA THR A 129 -18.60 7.73 -0.36
C THR A 129 -17.38 6.84 -0.61
N PRO A 130 -16.16 7.38 -0.46
CA PRO A 130 -14.93 6.60 -0.55
C PRO A 130 -14.62 5.80 0.73
N VAL A 131 -15.28 6.08 1.86
CA VAL A 131 -14.91 5.55 3.19
C VAL A 131 -14.94 4.02 3.25
N VAL A 132 -15.79 3.38 2.44
CA VAL A 132 -15.86 1.92 2.30
C VAL A 132 -14.54 1.31 1.82
N VAL A 133 -13.74 2.03 1.03
CA VAL A 133 -12.44 1.55 0.52
C VAL A 133 -11.47 1.32 1.68
N MET A 134 -11.44 2.24 2.64
CA MET A 134 -10.63 2.12 3.86
C MET A 134 -11.07 0.92 4.72
N GLU A 135 -12.38 0.62 4.74
CA GLU A 135 -12.93 -0.51 5.50
C GLU A 135 -12.54 -1.85 4.88
N TYR A 136 -12.58 -1.94 3.55
CA TYR A 136 -12.24 -3.17 2.83
C TYR A 136 -10.74 -3.45 2.78
N LEU A 137 -9.90 -2.42 2.85
CA LEU A 137 -8.44 -2.52 2.97
C LEU A 137 -7.95 -2.69 4.44
N GLY A 138 -8.85 -2.82 5.41
CA GLY A 138 -8.48 -3.10 6.81
C GLY A 138 -8.02 -1.90 7.64
N PHE A 139 -8.08 -0.67 7.13
CA PHE A 139 -7.69 0.55 7.85
C PHE A 139 -8.71 1.01 8.92
N LYS A 140 -9.92 0.41 8.95
CA LYS A 140 -11.01 0.80 9.86
C LYS A 140 -11.12 -0.04 11.14
N SER A 141 -10.49 -1.22 11.21
CA SER A 141 -10.57 -2.10 12.37
C SER A 141 -9.30 -2.92 12.57
N THR A 142 -8.87 -3.09 13.82
CA THR A 142 -7.74 -3.97 14.19
C THR A 142 -8.09 -5.47 14.12
N SER A 143 -9.37 -5.80 13.93
CA SER A 143 -9.87 -7.17 13.73
C SER A 143 -10.14 -7.55 12.27
N ASP A 144 -9.95 -6.62 11.32
CA ASP A 144 -10.16 -6.91 9.90
C ASP A 144 -9.07 -7.87 9.35
N PRO A 145 -9.39 -8.79 8.41
CA PRO A 145 -8.41 -9.67 7.81
C PRO A 145 -7.18 -8.97 7.22
N LEU A 146 -7.35 -7.76 6.65
CA LEU A 146 -6.25 -7.00 6.04
C LEU A 146 -5.56 -6.02 7.01
N PHE A 147 -5.92 -6.00 8.30
CA PHE A 147 -5.21 -5.18 9.28
C PHE A 147 -3.75 -5.62 9.41
N LYS A 148 -2.82 -4.73 9.02
CA LYS A 148 -1.37 -5.01 8.93
C LYS A 148 -1.05 -6.23 8.06
N ALA A 149 -1.72 -6.34 6.91
CA ALA A 149 -1.51 -7.42 5.97
C ALA A 149 -0.07 -7.51 5.47
N ASP A 150 0.63 -6.37 5.28
CA ASP A 150 2.07 -6.29 5.02
C ASP A 150 2.87 -7.17 6.00
N THR A 151 2.66 -6.96 7.29
CA THR A 151 3.37 -7.65 8.36
C THR A 151 2.89 -9.10 8.47
N ALA A 152 1.64 -9.39 8.10
CA ALA A 152 1.10 -10.75 8.04
C ALA A 152 1.70 -11.57 6.91
N MET A 153 1.87 -10.98 5.72
CA MET A 153 2.51 -11.60 4.58
C MET A 153 3.99 -11.85 4.90
N LEU A 154 4.73 -10.87 5.43
CA LEU A 154 6.14 -11.06 5.82
C LEU A 154 6.37 -12.16 6.88
N ARG A 155 5.38 -12.51 7.71
CA ARG A 155 5.45 -13.68 8.62
C ARG A 155 5.39 -15.03 7.89
N LEU A 156 4.99 -15.05 6.62
CA LEU A 156 4.93 -16.24 5.77
C LEU A 156 6.14 -16.40 4.85
N LYS A 157 7.11 -15.48 4.89
CA LYS A 157 8.29 -15.48 4.00
C LYS A 157 9.07 -16.80 3.99
N ASP A 158 9.12 -17.51 5.13
CA ASP A 158 9.85 -18.78 5.27
C ASP A 158 9.17 -19.96 4.54
N LEU A 159 8.01 -19.72 3.93
CA LEU A 159 7.26 -20.67 3.09
C LEU A 159 7.42 -20.38 1.59
N VAL A 160 8.06 -19.27 1.23
CA VAL A 160 8.20 -18.81 -0.15
C VAL A 160 9.26 -19.65 -0.86
N PRO A 161 8.99 -20.18 -2.06
CA PRO A 161 10.00 -20.83 -2.88
C PRO A 161 11.17 -19.87 -3.19
N SER A 162 12.41 -20.34 -3.07
CA SER A 162 13.61 -19.49 -3.21
C SER A 162 13.78 -18.84 -4.59
N ASP A 163 13.14 -19.39 -5.62
CA ASP A 163 13.06 -18.84 -6.97
C ASP A 163 11.97 -17.77 -7.15
N ARG A 164 11.09 -17.61 -6.15
CA ARG A 164 9.97 -16.65 -6.13
C ARG A 164 10.09 -15.60 -5.01
N GLU A 165 11.20 -15.56 -4.28
CA GLU A 165 11.41 -14.66 -3.15
C GLU A 165 11.36 -13.17 -3.55
N VAL A 166 11.88 -12.81 -4.73
CA VAL A 166 11.82 -11.43 -5.26
C VAL A 166 10.37 -11.04 -5.56
N ASP A 167 9.65 -11.84 -6.38
CA ASP A 167 8.24 -11.62 -6.71
C ASP A 167 7.36 -11.49 -5.47
N PHE A 168 7.69 -12.20 -4.39
CA PHE A 168 6.98 -12.14 -3.13
C PHE A 168 7.16 -10.79 -2.42
N TYR A 169 8.39 -10.29 -2.27
CA TYR A 169 8.62 -8.98 -1.66
C TYR A 169 8.05 -7.86 -2.55
N ASP A 170 8.23 -7.93 -3.86
CA ASP A 170 7.65 -6.98 -4.82
C ASP A 170 6.11 -6.93 -4.70
N ALA A 171 5.45 -8.08 -4.50
CA ALA A 171 4.01 -8.14 -4.26
C ALA A 171 3.60 -7.61 -2.87
N VAL A 172 4.40 -7.84 -1.82
CA VAL A 172 4.14 -7.27 -0.49
C VAL A 172 4.21 -5.74 -0.52
N ASP A 173 5.26 -5.20 -1.15
CA ASP A 173 5.46 -3.75 -1.28
C ASP A 173 4.39 -3.12 -2.19
N ALA A 174 4.05 -3.78 -3.31
CA ALA A 174 2.97 -3.34 -4.19
C ALA A 174 1.62 -3.32 -3.47
N PHE A 175 1.31 -4.34 -2.65
CA PHE A 175 0.11 -4.32 -1.82
C PHE A 175 0.12 -3.13 -0.85
N ALA A 176 1.21 -2.97 -0.09
CA ALA A 176 1.31 -1.97 0.97
C ALA A 176 1.17 -0.54 0.42
N GLN A 177 1.94 -0.21 -0.63
CA GLN A 177 1.89 1.11 -1.27
C GLN A 177 0.49 1.41 -1.82
N ASN A 178 -0.10 0.52 -2.62
CA ASN A 178 -1.40 0.77 -3.23
C ASN A 178 -2.53 0.81 -2.18
N ALA A 179 -2.43 0.03 -1.10
CA ALA A 179 -3.42 0.06 -0.01
C ALA A 179 -3.38 1.40 0.74
N GLU A 180 -2.19 1.92 1.05
CA GLU A 180 -2.03 3.24 1.67
C GLU A 180 -2.46 4.38 0.73
N GLU A 181 -2.09 4.34 -0.54
CA GLU A 181 -2.50 5.34 -1.55
C GLU A 181 -4.03 5.35 -1.73
N ALA A 182 -4.67 4.18 -1.85
CA ALA A 182 -6.13 4.06 -1.90
C ALA A 182 -6.80 4.63 -0.63
N SER A 183 -6.28 4.28 0.55
CA SER A 183 -6.80 4.72 1.84
C SER A 183 -6.65 6.24 2.04
N SER A 184 -5.51 6.81 1.64
CA SER A 184 -5.24 8.24 1.67
C SER A 184 -6.15 9.02 0.73
N MET A 185 -6.26 8.59 -0.54
CA MET A 185 -7.19 9.17 -1.50
C MET A 185 -8.64 9.08 -1.02
N ALA A 186 -9.02 7.96 -0.41
CA ALA A 186 -10.35 7.77 0.14
C ALA A 186 -10.63 8.71 1.32
N PHE A 187 -9.69 8.85 2.26
CA PHE A 187 -9.82 9.75 3.39
C PHE A 187 -9.95 11.22 2.95
N VAL A 188 -9.06 11.70 2.07
CA VAL A 188 -9.08 13.09 1.59
C VAL A 188 -10.36 13.40 0.81
N SER A 189 -10.82 12.48 -0.04
CA SER A 189 -12.04 12.68 -0.82
C SER A 189 -13.33 12.51 -0.03
N SER A 190 -13.31 11.90 1.17
CA SER A 190 -14.50 11.84 2.04
C SER A 190 -14.98 13.21 2.52
N TRP A 191 -14.12 14.23 2.45
CA TRP A 191 -14.44 15.64 2.74
C TRP A 191 -14.58 16.49 1.47
N GLY A 192 -14.52 15.86 0.30
CA GLY A 192 -14.34 16.55 -0.99
C GLY A 192 -15.50 17.44 -1.42
N GLU A 193 -16.72 17.23 -0.93
CA GLU A 193 -17.86 18.12 -1.23
C GLU A 193 -17.89 19.38 -0.35
N ALA A 194 -17.31 19.33 0.85
CA ALA A 194 -17.29 20.45 1.80
C ALA A 194 -16.10 21.41 1.61
N ASN A 195 -15.09 21.00 0.83
CA ASN A 195 -13.86 21.77 0.66
C ASN A 195 -13.98 22.86 -0.44
N PRO A 196 -13.36 24.04 -0.27
CA PRO A 196 -13.27 25.05 -1.33
C PRO A 196 -12.59 24.50 -2.60
N GLY A 197 -13.25 24.64 -3.75
CA GLY A 197 -12.78 24.05 -5.02
C GLY A 197 -12.98 22.53 -5.14
N GLY A 198 -13.65 21.93 -4.16
CA GLY A 198 -14.16 20.56 -4.18
C GLY A 198 -15.48 20.40 -4.96
N GLY A 199 -16.15 19.27 -4.76
CA GLY A 199 -17.41 18.94 -5.43
C GLY A 199 -17.61 17.43 -5.64
N LYS A 200 -18.82 17.05 -6.04
CA LYS A 200 -19.22 15.65 -6.34
C LYS A 200 -18.39 15.02 -7.45
N ASP A 201 -17.99 15.83 -8.43
CA ASP A 201 -17.06 15.46 -9.51
C ASP A 201 -15.67 15.11 -8.95
N ARG A 202 -15.16 15.88 -7.98
CA ARG A 202 -13.88 15.61 -7.31
C ARG A 202 -13.95 14.33 -6.49
N VAL A 203 -15.02 14.13 -5.72
CA VAL A 203 -15.20 12.89 -4.95
C VAL A 203 -15.29 11.68 -5.88
N ALA A 204 -16.08 11.76 -6.95
CA ALA A 204 -16.17 10.69 -7.95
C ALA A 204 -14.82 10.39 -8.62
N LEU A 205 -14.03 11.41 -8.98
CA LEU A 205 -12.69 11.27 -9.55
C LEU A 205 -11.73 10.55 -8.61
N PHE A 206 -11.70 10.91 -7.32
CA PHE A 206 -10.83 10.28 -6.35
C PHE A 206 -11.24 8.85 -6.02
N ILE A 207 -12.55 8.54 -5.99
CA ILE A 207 -13.02 7.16 -5.85
C ILE A 207 -12.52 6.30 -7.02
N GLU A 208 -12.67 6.73 -8.28
CA GLU A 208 -12.17 5.92 -9.41
C GLU A 208 -10.64 5.82 -9.47
N ARG A 209 -9.89 6.78 -8.90
CA ARG A 209 -8.44 6.62 -8.69
C ARG A 209 -8.10 5.62 -7.59
N ALA A 210 -8.85 5.63 -6.48
CA ALA A 210 -8.72 4.64 -5.42
C ALA A 210 -9.06 3.24 -5.92
N LYS A 211 -10.02 3.10 -6.87
CA LYS A 211 -10.35 1.81 -7.52
C LYS A 211 -9.14 1.14 -8.17
N ASN A 212 -8.33 1.91 -8.91
CA ASN A 212 -7.14 1.38 -9.59
C ASN A 212 -6.09 0.87 -8.59
N ASN A 213 -5.99 1.52 -7.44
CA ASN A 213 -5.12 1.08 -6.35
C ASN A 213 -5.70 -0.17 -5.65
N VAL A 214 -7.02 -0.25 -5.42
CA VAL A 214 -7.67 -1.47 -4.90
C VAL A 214 -7.48 -2.66 -5.85
N ILE A 215 -7.53 -2.43 -7.18
CA ILE A 215 -7.19 -3.43 -8.20
C ILE A 215 -5.75 -3.93 -8.01
N ALA A 216 -4.78 -3.02 -7.92
CA ALA A 216 -3.38 -3.38 -7.71
C ALA A 216 -3.14 -4.12 -6.38
N SER A 217 -3.76 -3.69 -5.27
CA SER A 217 -3.71 -4.42 -4.00
C SER A 217 -4.33 -5.81 -4.10
N ARG A 218 -5.46 -5.96 -4.81
CA ARG A 218 -6.12 -7.26 -5.05
C ARG A 218 -5.24 -8.19 -5.90
N ASP A 219 -4.58 -7.65 -6.93
CA ASP A 219 -3.66 -8.39 -7.80
C ASP A 219 -2.39 -8.81 -7.05
N ALA A 220 -1.85 -7.94 -6.19
CA ALA A 220 -0.73 -8.24 -5.30
C ALA A 220 -1.06 -9.38 -4.31
N LEU A 221 -2.23 -9.36 -3.67
CA LEU A 221 -2.71 -10.48 -2.85
C LEU A 221 -2.85 -11.77 -3.66
N LYS A 222 -3.29 -11.70 -4.92
CA LYS A 222 -3.38 -12.88 -5.79
C LYS A 222 -2.02 -13.49 -6.09
N THR A 223 -1.02 -12.66 -6.39
CA THR A 223 0.37 -13.10 -6.58
C THR A 223 0.91 -13.81 -5.34
N ILE A 224 0.62 -13.28 -4.14
CA ILE A 224 1.05 -13.88 -2.87
C ILE A 224 0.33 -15.20 -2.58
N ILE A 225 -0.97 -15.29 -2.87
CA ILE A 225 -1.76 -16.53 -2.83
C ILE A 225 -1.14 -17.59 -3.74
N ASP A 226 -0.73 -17.22 -4.96
CA ASP A 226 -0.16 -18.14 -5.95
C ASP A 226 1.26 -18.59 -5.60
N ILE A 227 2.08 -17.70 -5.03
CA ILE A 227 3.44 -18.03 -4.55
C ILE A 227 3.39 -18.99 -3.35
N LEU A 228 2.40 -18.83 -2.47
CA LEU A 228 2.24 -19.61 -1.23
C LEU A 228 1.34 -20.85 -1.38
N ASP A 229 0.87 -21.16 -2.60
CA ASP A 229 -0.09 -22.24 -2.93
C ASP A 229 -1.33 -22.26 -2.00
N LEU A 230 -1.94 -21.08 -1.81
CA LEU A 230 -3.14 -20.92 -0.97
C LEU A 230 -4.40 -21.16 -1.79
N LYS A 231 -5.38 -21.84 -1.18
CA LYS A 231 -6.71 -22.05 -1.78
C LYS A 231 -7.57 -20.80 -1.56
N ALA A 232 -7.82 -20.05 -2.64
CA ALA A 232 -8.67 -18.86 -2.67
C ALA A 232 -10.15 -19.20 -2.94
#